data_AF-A0A7C7MRJ3-F1
#
_entry.id   AF-A0A7C7MRJ3-F1
#
_cell.length_a   1.000
_cell.length_b   1.000
_cell.length_c   1.000
_cell.angle_alpha   90.00
_cell.angle_beta   90.00
_cell.angle_gamma   90.00
#
_symmetry.space_group_name_H-M   'P 1'
#
loop_
_entity.id
_entity.type
_entity.pdbx_description
1 polymer ?
#
loop_
_entity_poly.entity_id
_entity_poly.type
_entity_poly.pdbx_seq_one_letter_code
_entity_poly.pdbx_strand_id
1 'polypeptide(L)'
;MDLYTNFLKQAMGPYDNRLMRSLDKQFKTNEWFQFSRVDYLKYKPLQKMGGHREWYERYFSDQLSEINLIIEKFRKTKTKTVELVATIFACWKETLEEKELLNNEVLIRKFYDWHPYKAKFTREEILFTISWMKNEGFYPRRKS
;
A
#
# COMPACT_ATOMS: atom_id res chain seq x y z
N MET A 1 6.15 -4.32 -15.20
CA MET A 1 7.31 -3.71 -14.52
C MET A 1 7.48 -4.36 -13.16
N ASP A 2 8.66 -4.91 -12.85
CA ASP A 2 8.96 -5.36 -11.49
C ASP A 2 9.68 -4.22 -10.76
N LEU A 3 8.99 -3.61 -9.81
CA LEU A 3 9.59 -2.63 -8.91
C LEU A 3 10.42 -3.38 -7.88
N TYR A 4 11.72 -3.08 -7.78
CA TYR A 4 12.56 -3.65 -6.73
C TYR A 4 12.08 -3.11 -5.37
N THR A 5 11.33 -3.94 -4.66
CA THR A 5 10.69 -3.60 -3.38
C THR A 5 11.01 -4.67 -2.35
N ASN A 6 11.17 -4.25 -1.10
CA ASN A 6 11.40 -5.11 0.04
C ASN A 6 10.50 -4.65 1.20
N PHE A 7 9.21 -4.95 1.07
CA PHE A 7 8.22 -4.60 2.08
C PHE A 7 8.39 -5.45 3.34
N LEU A 8 8.78 -4.81 4.44
CA LEU A 8 8.92 -5.43 5.75
C LEU A 8 7.57 -5.42 6.49
N LYS A 9 7.35 -6.41 7.35
CA LYS A 9 6.20 -6.43 8.28
C LYS A 9 6.40 -5.35 9.35
N GLN A 10 5.67 -4.25 9.25
CA GLN A 10 5.70 -3.15 10.23
C GLN A 10 4.34 -2.98 10.93
N ALA A 11 4.33 -2.26 12.05
CA ALA A 11 3.13 -2.07 12.87
C ALA A 11 1.93 -1.53 12.05
N MET A 12 2.17 -0.58 11.14
CA MET A 12 1.13 0.02 10.27
C MET A 12 0.93 -0.72 8.93
N GLY A 13 1.41 -1.96 8.81
CA GLY A 13 1.33 -2.74 7.57
C GLY A 13 2.66 -2.85 6.82
N PRO A 14 2.65 -3.27 5.54
CA PRO A 14 3.86 -3.43 4.74
C PRO A 14 4.56 -2.09 4.49
N TYR A 15 5.86 -2.02 4.75
CA TYR A 15 6.63 -0.79 4.56
C TYR A 15 8.07 -1.07 4.12
N ASP A 16 8.54 -0.31 3.13
CA ASP A 16 9.91 -0.38 2.63
C ASP A 16 10.66 0.93 2.95
N ASN A 17 11.44 0.90 4.03
CA ASN A 17 12.28 2.02 4.47
C ASN A 17 13.33 2.46 3.43
N ARG A 18 13.81 1.55 2.58
CA ARG A 18 14.85 1.86 1.59
C ARG A 18 14.21 2.57 0.40
N LEU A 19 13.09 2.04 -0.10
CA LEU A 19 12.30 2.68 -1.15
C LEU A 19 11.89 4.10 -0.74
N MET A 20 11.32 4.27 0.45
CA MET A 20 10.84 5.58 0.90
C MET A 20 11.96 6.62 1.01
N ARG A 21 13.13 6.24 1.54
CA ARG A 21 14.30 7.14 1.57
C ARG A 21 14.80 7.51 0.17
N SER A 22 14.74 6.57 -0.77
CA SER A 22 15.09 6.82 -2.17
C SER A 22 14.11 7.81 -2.81
N LEU A 23 12.81 7.61 -2.60
CA LEU A 23 11.75 8.50 -3.08
C LEU A 23 11.90 9.92 -2.52
N ASP A 24 12.09 10.06 -1.20
CA ASP A 24 12.27 11.36 -0.56
C ASP A 24 13.49 12.10 -1.12
N LYS A 25 14.60 11.38 -1.37
CA LYS A 25 15.79 11.94 -2.00
C LYS A 25 15.49 12.41 -3.43
N GLN A 26 14.84 11.58 -4.24
CA GLN A 26 14.51 11.92 -5.64
C GLN A 26 13.52 13.09 -5.73
N PHE A 27 12.49 13.12 -4.88
CA PHE A 27 11.53 14.22 -4.85
C PHE A 27 12.19 15.54 -4.51
N LYS A 28 13.15 15.53 -3.56
CA LYS A 28 13.89 16.74 -3.19
C LYS A 28 14.88 17.15 -4.28
N THR A 29 15.67 16.22 -4.82
CA THR A 29 16.65 16.49 -5.88
C THR A 29 16.00 17.06 -7.15
N ASN A 30 14.81 16.59 -7.51
CA ASN A 30 14.07 17.11 -8.67
C ASN A 30 13.20 18.33 -8.34
N GLU A 31 13.24 18.83 -7.11
CA GLU A 31 12.44 19.97 -6.64
C GLU A 31 10.92 19.78 -6.84
N TRP A 32 10.44 18.55 -6.69
CA TRP A 32 9.02 18.23 -6.78
C TRP A 32 8.32 18.37 -5.43
N PHE A 33 8.86 17.70 -4.42
CA PHE A 33 8.32 17.71 -3.07
C PHE A 33 9.43 17.58 -2.02
N GLN A 34 9.17 18.11 -0.83
CA GLN A 34 10.01 17.90 0.35
C GLN A 34 9.22 17.21 1.46
N PHE A 35 9.76 16.11 1.98
CA PHE A 35 9.21 15.46 3.16
C PHE A 35 9.46 16.29 4.42
N SER A 36 8.44 16.44 5.26
CA SER A 36 8.50 17.06 6.57
C SER A 36 8.06 16.10 7.67
N ARG A 37 8.85 16.01 8.73
CA ARG A 37 8.56 15.18 9.90
C ARG A 37 7.50 15.81 10.81
N VAL A 38 7.46 17.14 10.87
CA VAL A 38 6.68 17.89 11.85
C VAL A 38 5.31 18.32 11.32
N ASP A 39 5.20 18.57 10.03
CA ASP A 39 3.95 19.09 9.46
C ASP A 39 2.86 18.02 9.37
N TYR A 40 1.60 18.45 9.43
CA TYR A 40 0.45 17.55 9.18
C TYR A 40 0.50 17.02 7.74
N LEU A 41 0.66 17.91 6.76
CA LEU A 41 0.92 17.53 5.37
C LEU A 41 2.41 17.18 5.23
N LYS A 42 2.69 15.88 5.13
CA LYS A 42 4.07 15.37 5.14
C LYS A 42 4.88 15.71 3.90
N TYR A 43 4.24 15.93 2.75
CA TYR A 43 4.93 16.32 1.52
C TYR A 43 4.54 17.74 1.14
N LYS A 44 5.52 18.65 1.13
CA LYS A 44 5.34 20.04 0.73
C LYS A 44 5.74 20.24 -0.73
N PRO A 45 4.96 20.98 -1.53
CA PRO A 45 5.36 21.41 -2.86
C PRO A 45 6.74 22.07 -2.90
N LEU A 46 7.46 21.88 -3.99
CA LEU A 46 8.64 22.68 -4.35
C LEU A 46 8.45 23.31 -5.73
N GLN A 47 9.46 24.03 -6.23
CA GLN A 47 9.36 24.88 -7.42
C GLN A 47 8.97 24.13 -8.70
N LYS A 48 9.39 22.87 -8.86
CA LYS A 48 9.12 22.04 -10.05
C LYS A 48 8.00 21.03 -9.82
N MET A 49 7.11 21.29 -8.86
CA MET A 49 6.00 20.38 -8.58
C MET A 49 5.18 20.09 -9.85
N GLY A 50 4.91 18.80 -10.09
CA GLY A 50 4.25 18.33 -11.32
C GLY A 50 5.21 17.89 -12.43
N GLY A 51 6.52 18.18 -12.33
CA GLY A 51 7.52 17.76 -13.33
C GLY A 51 7.71 16.25 -13.47
N HIS A 52 7.14 15.46 -12.57
CA HIS A 52 7.10 13.99 -12.67
C HIS A 52 6.00 13.47 -13.60
N ARG A 53 5.03 14.31 -14.00
CA ARG A 53 3.83 13.86 -14.72
C ARG A 53 4.17 13.19 -16.05
N GLU A 54 5.05 13.78 -16.85
CA GLU A 54 5.47 13.20 -18.13
C GLU A 54 6.08 11.80 -17.95
N TRP A 55 6.94 11.64 -16.94
CA TRP A 55 7.56 10.35 -16.63
C TRP A 55 6.53 9.32 -16.14
N TYR A 56 5.61 9.76 -15.29
CA TYR A 56 4.52 8.93 -14.79
C TYR A 56 3.63 8.43 -15.94
N GLU A 57 3.21 9.32 -16.83
CA GLU A 57 2.39 8.98 -17.99
C GLU A 57 3.15 8.09 -18.99
N ARG A 58 4.45 8.34 -19.20
CA ARG A 58 5.29 7.54 -20.10
C ARG A 58 5.52 6.12 -19.59
N TYR A 59 5.85 5.94 -18.31
CA TYR A 59 6.23 4.64 -17.77
C TYR A 59 5.05 3.79 -17.29
N PHE A 60 3.92 4.42 -16.98
CA PHE A 60 2.73 3.74 -16.45
C PHE A 60 1.50 3.91 -17.33
N SER A 61 1.67 4.23 -18.62
CA SER A 61 0.57 4.48 -19.58
C SER A 61 -0.55 3.45 -19.48
N ASP A 62 -0.16 2.16 -19.39
CA ASP A 62 -1.09 1.03 -19.41
C ASP A 62 -1.76 0.80 -18.06
N GLN A 63 -1.19 1.34 -16.97
CA GLN A 63 -1.68 1.20 -15.60
C GLN A 63 -2.33 2.47 -15.05
N LEU A 64 -2.38 3.57 -15.82
CA LEU A 64 -2.91 4.86 -15.35
C LEU A 64 -4.32 4.74 -14.77
N SER A 65 -5.20 3.99 -15.45
CA SER A 65 -6.58 3.78 -15.00
C SER A 65 -6.64 3.03 -13.67
N GLU A 66 -5.85 1.95 -13.51
CA GLU A 66 -5.78 1.15 -12.29
C GLU A 66 -5.17 1.95 -11.12
N ILE A 67 -4.10 2.69 -11.37
CA ILE A 67 -3.47 3.54 -10.35
C ILE A 67 -4.45 4.63 -9.91
N ASN A 68 -5.11 5.30 -10.86
CA ASN A 68 -6.11 6.34 -10.54
C ASN A 68 -7.30 5.77 -9.76
N LEU A 69 -7.77 4.56 -10.08
CA LEU A 69 -8.82 3.87 -9.33
C LEU A 69 -8.41 3.69 -7.86
N ILE A 70 -7.18 3.24 -7.61
CA ILE A 70 -6.64 3.07 -6.25
C ILE A 70 -6.58 4.42 -5.53
N ILE A 71 -6.02 5.46 -6.17
CA ILE A 71 -5.90 6.79 -5.58
C ILE A 71 -7.29 7.32 -5.20
N GLU A 72 -8.23 7.33 -6.13
CA GLU A 72 -9.57 7.89 -5.87
C GLU A 72 -10.34 7.08 -4.83
N LYS A 73 -10.19 5.75 -4.80
CA LYS A 73 -10.83 4.91 -3.78
C LYS A 73 -10.33 5.22 -2.37
N PHE A 74 -9.03 5.47 -2.20
CA PHE A 74 -8.43 5.65 -0.87
C PHE A 74 -8.18 7.11 -0.48
N ARG A 75 -8.38 8.08 -1.37
CA ARG A 75 -8.05 9.51 -1.15
C ARG A 75 -8.67 10.12 0.10
N LYS A 76 -9.89 9.72 0.45
CA LYS A 76 -10.63 10.23 1.64
C LYS A 76 -10.73 9.18 2.75
N THR A 77 -10.06 8.05 2.59
CA THR A 77 -10.16 6.92 3.51
C THR A 77 -9.26 7.13 4.72
N LYS A 78 -9.77 6.79 5.91
CA LYS A 78 -9.02 6.91 7.17
C LYS A 78 -7.78 6.01 7.14
N THR A 79 -6.68 6.47 7.71
CA THR A 79 -5.41 5.71 7.78
C THR A 79 -5.59 4.32 8.38
N LYS A 80 -6.45 4.16 9.41
CA LYS A 80 -6.75 2.86 10.02
C LYS A 80 -7.28 1.85 8.98
N THR A 81 -8.16 2.29 8.07
CA THR A 81 -8.73 1.45 7.02
C THR A 81 -7.70 1.12 5.95
N VAL A 82 -6.88 2.09 5.55
CA VAL A 82 -5.77 1.85 4.59
C VAL A 82 -4.78 0.84 5.15
N GLU A 83 -4.41 0.98 6.43
CA GLU A 83 -3.55 0.01 7.15
C GLU A 83 -4.16 -1.41 7.11
N LEU A 84 -5.45 -1.53 7.41
CA LEU A 84 -6.16 -2.80 7.44
C LEU A 84 -6.14 -3.47 6.06
N VAL A 85 -6.53 -2.74 5.01
CA VAL A 85 -6.53 -3.22 3.62
C VAL A 85 -5.13 -3.62 3.17
N ALA A 86 -4.12 -2.76 3.37
CA ALA A 86 -2.75 -3.03 2.92
C ALA A 86 -2.14 -4.26 3.62
N THR A 87 -2.40 -4.43 4.92
CA THR A 87 -1.91 -5.58 5.68
C THR A 87 -2.61 -6.86 5.25
N ILE A 88 -3.94 -6.85 5.07
CA ILE A 88 -4.70 -8.02 4.57
C ILE A 88 -4.23 -8.40 3.17
N PHE A 89 -4.02 -7.42 2.28
CA PHE A 89 -3.52 -7.67 0.93
C PHE A 89 -2.14 -8.36 0.95
N ALA A 90 -1.23 -7.90 1.82
CA ALA A 90 0.07 -8.52 1.99
C ALA A 90 -0.03 -9.96 2.52
N CYS A 91 -0.87 -10.21 3.52
CA CYS A 91 -1.12 -11.56 4.05
C CYS A 91 -1.69 -12.49 2.97
N TRP A 92 -2.61 -11.98 2.15
CA TRP A 92 -3.18 -12.72 1.03
C TRP A 92 -2.11 -13.06 0.00
N LYS A 93 -1.29 -12.08 -0.39
CA LYS A 93 -0.20 -12.27 -1.33
C LYS A 93 0.77 -13.35 -0.83
N GLU A 94 1.21 -13.26 0.42
CA GLU A 94 2.08 -14.24 1.08
C GLU A 94 1.45 -15.65 1.08
N THR A 95 0.16 -15.76 1.41
CA THR A 95 -0.58 -17.04 1.38
C THR A 95 -0.56 -17.68 -0.02
N LEU A 96 -0.73 -16.87 -1.07
CA LEU A 96 -0.68 -17.37 -2.45
C LEU A 96 0.73 -17.79 -2.88
N GLU A 97 1.75 -17.04 -2.47
CA GLU A 97 3.16 -17.32 -2.75
C GLU A 97 3.64 -18.60 -2.05
N GLU A 98 3.17 -18.83 -0.81
CA GLU A 98 3.41 -20.04 -0.03
C GLU A 98 2.59 -21.25 -0.51
N LYS A 99 1.68 -21.05 -1.47
CA LYS A 99 0.74 -22.06 -1.97
C LYS A 99 -0.15 -22.68 -0.87
N GLU A 100 -0.37 -21.95 0.22
CA GLU A 100 -1.30 -22.35 1.28
C GLU A 100 -2.75 -22.20 0.79
N LEU A 101 -3.67 -23.01 1.34
CA LEU A 101 -5.09 -22.92 1.03
C LEU A 101 -5.64 -21.57 1.53
N LEU A 102 -5.97 -20.69 0.58
CA LEU A 102 -6.53 -19.38 0.87
C LEU A 102 -7.95 -19.52 1.47
N ASN A 103 -8.09 -19.08 2.72
CA ASN A 103 -9.38 -18.90 3.38
C ASN A 103 -9.30 -17.76 4.41
N ASN A 104 -10.45 -17.33 4.93
CA ASN A 104 -10.50 -16.18 5.84
C ASN A 104 -9.74 -16.44 7.15
N GLU A 105 -9.75 -17.66 7.69
CA GLU A 105 -9.06 -18.00 8.94
C GLU A 105 -7.54 -17.88 8.80
N VAL A 106 -6.99 -18.34 7.68
CA VAL A 106 -5.56 -18.19 7.35
C VAL A 106 -5.17 -16.71 7.27
N LEU A 107 -6.00 -15.89 6.62
CA LEU A 107 -5.76 -14.45 6.52
C LEU A 107 -5.83 -13.76 7.88
N ILE A 108 -6.81 -14.11 8.72
CA ILE A 108 -6.96 -13.55 10.07
C ILE A 108 -5.77 -13.92 10.95
N ARG A 109 -5.35 -15.19 10.93
CA ARG A 109 -4.16 -15.67 11.66
C ARG A 109 -2.92 -14.90 11.23
N LYS A 110 -2.61 -14.88 9.92
CA LYS A 110 -1.46 -14.15 9.38
C LYS A 110 -1.52 -12.65 9.69
N PHE A 111 -2.71 -12.06 9.69
CA PHE A 111 -2.89 -10.66 10.05
C PHE A 111 -2.53 -10.38 11.51
N TYR A 112 -2.94 -11.23 12.46
CA TYR A 112 -2.56 -11.06 13.87
C TYR A 112 -1.08 -11.38 14.11
N ASP A 113 -0.53 -12.39 13.42
CA ASP A 113 0.90 -12.74 13.46
C ASP A 113 1.80 -11.66 12.81
N TRP A 114 1.22 -10.74 12.04
CA TRP A 114 1.96 -9.69 11.35
C TRP A 114 2.74 -8.80 12.30
N HIS A 115 2.11 -8.36 13.40
CA HIS A 115 2.71 -7.51 14.43
C HIS A 115 1.79 -7.43 15.66
N PRO A 116 2.30 -7.39 16.91
CA PRO A 116 1.45 -7.33 18.13
C PRO A 116 0.42 -6.19 18.14
N TYR A 117 0.77 -5.05 17.56
CA TYR A 117 -0.11 -3.89 17.40
C TYR A 117 -1.41 -4.18 16.61
N LYS A 118 -1.47 -5.29 15.85
CA LYS A 118 -2.66 -5.69 15.10
C LYS A 118 -3.81 -6.17 15.98
N ALA A 119 -3.55 -6.47 17.26
CA ALA A 119 -4.59 -6.78 18.25
C ALA A 119 -5.64 -5.66 18.43
N LYS A 120 -5.37 -4.43 17.96
CA LYS A 120 -6.34 -3.32 17.97
C LYS A 120 -7.51 -3.49 16.99
N PHE A 121 -7.40 -4.42 16.04
CA PHE A 121 -8.45 -4.70 15.07
C PHE A 121 -9.26 -5.91 15.54
N THR A 122 -10.57 -5.81 15.46
CA THR A 122 -11.47 -6.92 15.76
C THR A 122 -11.53 -7.90 14.60
N ARG A 123 -11.93 -9.14 14.89
CA ARG A 123 -12.11 -10.18 13.87
C ARG A 123 -13.18 -9.77 12.85
N GLU A 124 -14.25 -9.13 13.33
CA GLU A 124 -15.36 -8.64 12.53
C GLU A 124 -14.91 -7.57 11.55
N GLU A 125 -14.07 -6.61 11.99
CA GLU A 125 -13.46 -5.60 11.10
C GLU A 125 -12.62 -6.24 10.00
N ILE A 126 -11.83 -7.28 10.33
CA ILE A 126 -10.98 -7.98 9.36
C ILE A 126 -11.85 -8.74 8.35
N LEU A 127 -12.85 -9.49 8.81
CA LEU A 127 -13.76 -10.25 7.95
C LEU A 127 -14.56 -9.34 7.01
N PHE A 128 -15.11 -8.25 7.54
CA PHE A 128 -15.80 -7.23 6.74
C PHE A 128 -14.87 -6.68 5.66
N THR A 129 -13.62 -6.34 6.03
CA THR A 129 -12.65 -5.78 5.08
C THR A 129 -12.25 -6.80 4.01
N ILE A 130 -12.06 -8.08 4.35
CA ILE A 130 -11.79 -9.14 3.37
C ILE A 130 -12.93 -9.24 2.36
N SER A 131 -14.19 -9.22 2.83
CA SER A 131 -15.36 -9.28 1.96
C SER A 131 -15.45 -8.06 1.06
N TRP A 132 -15.22 -6.86 1.61
CA TRP A 132 -15.20 -5.62 0.85
C TRP A 132 -14.10 -5.63 -0.22
N MET A 133 -12.88 -6.05 0.13
CA MET A 133 -11.75 -6.16 -0.80
C MET A 133 -12.06 -7.10 -1.97
N LYS A 134 -12.72 -8.24 -1.71
CA LYS A 134 -13.19 -9.17 -2.75
C LYS A 134 -14.17 -8.49 -3.69
N ASN A 135 -15.18 -7.81 -3.15
CA ASN A 135 -16.22 -7.13 -3.94
C ASN A 135 -15.64 -5.99 -4.81
N GLU A 136 -14.63 -5.29 -4.30
CA GLU A 136 -14.00 -4.15 -4.97
C GLU A 136 -12.82 -4.53 -5.88
N GLY A 137 -12.48 -5.82 -5.96
CA GLY A 137 -11.37 -6.27 -6.80
C GLY A 137 -9.97 -6.05 -6.20
N PHE A 138 -9.86 -5.69 -4.92
CA PHE A 138 -8.58 -5.49 -4.22
C PHE A 138 -8.03 -6.79 -3.65
N TYR A 139 -7.56 -7.67 -4.52
CA TYR A 139 -6.87 -8.89 -4.12
C TYR A 139 -5.75 -9.24 -5.10
N PRO A 140 -4.68 -9.92 -4.64
CA PRO A 140 -3.61 -10.33 -5.54
C PRO A 140 -4.15 -11.32 -6.57
N ARG A 141 -3.88 -11.05 -7.84
CA ARG A 141 -4.13 -12.01 -8.92
C ARG A 141 -2.92 -12.94 -9.01
N ARG A 142 -3.14 -14.25 -9.19
CA ARG A 142 -2.06 -15.14 -9.59
C ARG A 142 -1.55 -14.66 -10.95
N LYS A 143 -0.24 -14.39 -11.07
CA LYS A 143 0.38 -14.31 -12.39
C LYS A 143 0.25 -15.72 -13.00
N SER A 144 -0.45 -15.82 -14.12
CA SER A 144 -0.56 -17.04 -14.94
C SER A 144 0.79 -17.38 -15.55
#